data_AF-A0A1B7ZDF1-F1
#
_entry.id   AF-A0A1B7ZDF1-F1
#
_cell.length_a   1.000
_cell.length_b   1.000
_cell.length_c   1.000
_cell.angle_alpha   90.00
_cell.angle_beta   90.00
_cell.angle_gamma   90.00
#
_symmetry.space_group_name_H-M   'P 1'
#
loop_
_entity.id
_entity.type
_entity.pdbx_description
1 polymer ?
#
loop_
_entity_poly.entity_id
_entity_poly.type
_entity_poly.pdbx_seq_one_letter_code
_entity_poly.pdbx_strand_id
1 'polypeptide(L)'
;MSRKKTEIGICRICKKEKKLTFEHIPPRVAFNKNTRYYSIPFDEFAKSPNFIEHKPKGIIHQGGIGYYTLCETCNGFLNKHYVRSFSKWANIGMDLNSKFDFKYVQFTAMNQNPFRVLKQIISMFIAMNEPWFTEEYNDLLDFIKNPELKTLSDKYKVYQYLNNEGQIRNLSWTATNTHGIVCELTFPPFGYVLNINNSTEISHLTEISGWKNYTDERNHSFDIGLYKYPTYLPIPLDYRTKTEIEKKYDENNKASR
;
A
#
# COMPACT_ATOMS: atom_id res chain seq x y z
N MET A 1 2.20 16.81 -30.05
CA MET A 1 1.34 16.20 -29.02
C MET A 1 1.24 14.71 -29.30
N SER A 2 1.93 13.86 -28.53
CA SER A 2 1.84 12.40 -28.69
C SER A 2 0.43 11.93 -28.36
N ARG A 3 -0.24 11.25 -29.30
CA ARG A 3 -1.55 10.61 -29.07
C ARG A 3 -1.37 9.64 -27.89
N LYS A 4 -1.98 9.93 -26.74
CA LYS A 4 -2.07 8.96 -25.64
C LYS A 4 -2.65 7.67 -26.21
N LYS A 5 -1.82 6.62 -26.25
CA LYS A 5 -2.25 5.28 -26.63
C LYS A 5 -3.42 4.91 -25.70
N THR A 6 -4.52 4.51 -26.30
CA THR A 6 -5.71 4.15 -25.52
C THR A 6 -5.48 2.74 -25.01
N GLU A 7 -5.22 2.60 -23.71
CA GLU A 7 -5.00 1.29 -23.09
C GLU A 7 -6.38 0.62 -22.89
N ILE A 8 -6.67 -0.39 -23.72
CA ILE A 8 -7.84 -1.26 -23.58
C ILE A 8 -7.41 -2.47 -22.76
N GLY A 9 -8.21 -2.84 -21.76
CA GLY A 9 -7.96 -4.04 -20.97
C GLY A 9 -9.07 -4.32 -19.96
N ILE A 10 -8.87 -5.34 -19.12
CA ILE A 10 -9.86 -5.79 -18.14
C ILE A 10 -9.82 -4.87 -16.91
N CYS A 11 -10.92 -4.16 -16.66
CA CYS A 11 -11.05 -3.35 -15.45
C CYS A 11 -11.07 -4.23 -14.19
N ARG A 12 -10.16 -3.96 -13.25
CA ARG A 12 -10.01 -4.76 -12.01
C ARG A 12 -11.24 -4.77 -11.09
N ILE A 13 -12.19 -3.85 -11.29
CA ILE A 13 -13.41 -3.77 -10.48
C ILE A 13 -14.61 -4.39 -11.20
N CYS A 14 -14.97 -3.89 -12.38
CA CYS A 14 -16.15 -4.41 -13.08
C CYS A 14 -15.90 -5.70 -13.87
N LYS A 15 -14.63 -6.14 -13.99
CA LYS A 15 -14.20 -7.31 -14.77
C LYS A 15 -14.55 -7.26 -16.27
N LYS A 16 -14.92 -6.09 -16.78
CA LYS A 16 -15.24 -5.87 -18.21
C LYS A 16 -14.02 -5.31 -18.94
N GLU A 17 -13.82 -5.78 -20.16
CA GLU A 17 -12.86 -5.17 -21.09
C GLU A 17 -13.35 -3.78 -21.53
N LYS A 18 -12.56 -2.75 -21.21
CA LYS A 18 -12.90 -1.34 -21.44
C LYS A 18 -11.63 -0.52 -21.66
N LYS A 19 -11.82 0.71 -22.11
CA LYS A 19 -10.79 1.75 -21.99
C LYS A 19 -10.45 1.97 -20.51
N LEU A 20 -9.17 1.84 -20.18
CA LEU A 20 -8.67 2.02 -18.83
C LEU A 20 -8.17 3.45 -18.63
N THR A 21 -8.32 3.92 -17.41
CA THR A 21 -7.83 5.21 -16.92
C THR A 21 -6.56 4.99 -16.12
N PHE A 22 -5.64 5.95 -16.19
CA PHE A 22 -4.44 5.93 -15.37
C PHE A 22 -4.81 6.29 -13.94
N GLU A 23 -4.75 5.33 -13.03
CA GLU A 23 -5.04 5.50 -11.62
C GLU A 23 -3.75 5.58 -10.80
N HIS A 24 -3.68 6.59 -9.94
CA HIS A 24 -2.56 6.77 -9.03
C HIS A 24 -2.73 5.92 -7.77
N ILE A 25 -1.70 5.16 -7.40
CA ILE A 25 -1.70 4.31 -6.21
C ILE A 25 -0.48 4.64 -5.35
N PRO A 26 -0.64 5.32 -4.19
CA PRO A 26 -1.88 5.89 -3.65
C PRO A 26 -2.46 7.06 -4.49
N PRO A 27 -3.71 7.52 -4.22
CA PRO A 27 -4.32 8.62 -4.97
C PRO A 27 -3.45 9.89 -4.99
N ARG A 28 -3.56 10.70 -6.06
CA ARG A 28 -2.79 11.96 -6.20
C ARG A 28 -2.86 12.88 -4.99
N VAL A 29 -4.04 12.94 -4.39
CA VAL A 29 -4.37 13.77 -3.22
C VAL A 29 -3.76 13.25 -1.92
N ALA A 30 -3.18 12.05 -1.93
CA ALA A 30 -2.37 11.48 -0.87
C ALA A 30 -0.89 11.56 -1.26
N PHE A 31 -0.45 12.78 -1.63
CA PHE A 31 0.95 13.15 -1.86
C PHE A 31 1.65 12.50 -3.08
N ASN A 32 0.94 11.70 -3.88
CA ASN A 32 1.54 11.02 -5.03
C ASN A 32 1.74 11.91 -6.27
N LYS A 33 1.08 13.08 -6.38
CA LYS A 33 1.10 13.90 -7.61
C LYS A 33 2.52 14.29 -8.08
N ASN A 34 3.42 14.58 -7.15
CA ASN A 34 4.75 15.11 -7.47
C ASN A 34 5.88 14.10 -7.24
N THR A 35 5.54 12.82 -7.02
CA THR A 35 6.54 11.79 -6.74
C THR A 35 7.44 11.57 -7.94
N ARG A 36 8.73 11.46 -7.65
CA ARG A 36 9.75 10.98 -8.58
C ARG A 36 10.28 9.65 -8.10
N TYR A 37 10.39 8.67 -8.99
CA TYR A 37 10.84 7.33 -8.62
C TYR A 37 11.63 6.68 -9.76
N TYR A 38 12.42 5.68 -9.40
CA TYR A 38 13.04 4.73 -10.32
C TYR A 38 12.33 3.40 -10.20
N SER A 39 12.25 2.66 -11.31
CA SER A 39 11.87 1.25 -11.30
C SER A 39 13.02 0.49 -11.94
N ILE A 40 13.56 -0.48 -11.21
CA ILE A 40 14.60 -1.38 -11.71
C ILE A 40 14.09 -2.82 -11.63
N PRO A 41 14.43 -3.67 -12.61
CA PRO A 41 14.20 -5.11 -12.49
C PRO A 41 14.82 -5.70 -11.23
N PHE A 42 14.16 -6.69 -10.65
CA PHE A 42 14.65 -7.32 -9.42
C PHE A 42 16.00 -8.00 -9.59
N ASP A 43 16.27 -8.60 -10.77
CA ASP A 43 17.55 -9.26 -11.03
C ASP A 43 18.71 -8.26 -11.12
N GLU A 44 18.46 -7.04 -11.61
CA GLU A 44 19.43 -5.94 -11.56
C GLU A 44 19.71 -5.54 -10.11
N PHE A 45 18.66 -5.37 -9.30
CA PHE A 45 18.80 -5.06 -7.88
C PHE A 45 19.60 -6.14 -7.13
N ALA A 46 19.30 -7.42 -7.39
CA ALA A 46 19.93 -8.56 -6.74
C ALA A 46 21.43 -8.72 -7.09
N LYS A 47 21.86 -8.22 -8.26
CA LYS A 47 23.27 -8.21 -8.68
C LYS A 47 24.07 -7.05 -8.06
N SER A 48 23.43 -6.11 -7.37
CA SER A 48 24.15 -4.98 -6.76
C SER A 48 25.04 -5.47 -5.61
N PRO A 49 26.35 -5.11 -5.61
CA PRO A 49 27.27 -5.53 -4.55
C PRO A 49 26.88 -4.97 -3.17
N ASN A 50 26.32 -3.75 -3.14
CA ASN A 50 25.65 -3.18 -1.98
C ASN A 50 24.30 -2.62 -2.41
N PHE A 51 23.21 -3.25 -1.98
CA PHE A 51 21.86 -2.85 -2.40
C PHE A 51 21.32 -1.63 -1.63
N ILE A 52 21.88 -1.27 -0.46
CA ILE A 52 21.51 -0.05 0.29
C ILE A 52 22.08 1.19 -0.40
N GLU A 53 23.32 1.10 -0.88
CA GLU A 53 24.01 2.20 -1.55
C GLU A 53 23.80 2.18 -3.07
N HIS A 54 23.06 1.19 -3.59
CA HIS A 54 22.79 1.08 -5.01
C HIS A 54 22.02 2.31 -5.50
N LYS A 55 22.67 3.10 -6.35
CA LYS A 55 22.02 4.19 -7.07
C LYS A 55 21.52 3.63 -8.40
N PRO A 56 20.21 3.37 -8.55
CA PRO A 56 19.67 2.85 -9.80
C PRO A 56 20.00 3.80 -10.94
N LYS A 57 20.51 3.24 -12.05
CA LYS A 57 20.74 3.98 -13.29
C LYS A 57 19.53 3.78 -14.18
N GLY A 58 18.81 4.85 -14.51
CA GLY A 58 17.61 4.71 -15.32
C GLY A 58 16.82 5.99 -15.48
N ILE A 59 15.67 5.88 -16.14
CA ILE A 59 14.76 7.01 -16.36
C ILE A 59 14.05 7.31 -15.03
N ILE A 60 14.13 8.57 -14.60
CA ILE A 60 13.32 9.08 -13.50
C ILE A 60 11.89 9.22 -13.98
N HIS A 61 11.00 8.40 -13.44
CA HIS A 61 9.57 8.56 -13.64
C HIS A 61 9.06 9.72 -12.78
N GLN A 62 8.24 10.60 -13.36
CA GLN A 62 7.66 11.75 -12.68
C GLN A 62 6.14 11.71 -12.75
N GLY A 63 5.49 12.31 -11.76
CA GLY A 63 4.04 12.53 -11.76
C GLY A 63 3.26 11.48 -10.98
N GLY A 64 3.92 10.67 -10.15
CA GLY A 64 3.28 9.69 -9.28
C GLY A 64 3.19 8.28 -9.84
N ILE A 65 3.16 7.30 -8.95
CA ILE A 65 3.04 5.88 -9.28
C ILE A 65 1.58 5.57 -9.62
N GLY A 66 1.36 4.82 -10.70
CA GLY A 66 0.02 4.48 -11.12
C GLY A 66 -0.03 3.45 -12.24
N TYR A 67 -1.25 3.00 -12.54
CA TYR A 67 -1.53 1.88 -13.43
C TYR A 67 -2.77 2.15 -14.29
N TYR A 68 -2.78 1.61 -15.51
CA TYR A 68 -4.00 1.54 -16.32
C TYR A 68 -4.80 0.30 -15.94
N THR A 69 -5.60 0.37 -14.87
CA THR A 69 -6.27 -0.80 -14.29
C THR A 69 -7.78 -0.63 -14.08
N LEU A 70 -8.28 0.60 -14.03
CA LEU A 70 -9.69 0.90 -13.77
C LEU A 70 -10.34 1.63 -14.95
N CYS A 71 -11.57 1.23 -15.32
CA CYS A 71 -12.38 2.01 -16.24
C CYS A 71 -12.90 3.29 -15.56
N GLU A 72 -13.26 4.29 -16.37
CA GLU A 72 -13.71 5.60 -15.89
C GLU A 72 -14.85 5.52 -14.87
N THR A 73 -15.86 4.66 -15.11
CA THR A 73 -17.00 4.50 -14.20
C THR A 73 -16.57 3.99 -12.82
N CYS A 74 -15.73 2.95 -12.78
CA CYS A 74 -15.26 2.37 -11.52
C CYS A 74 -14.32 3.32 -10.78
N ASN A 75 -13.44 4.01 -11.52
CA ASN A 75 -12.55 5.00 -10.93
C ASN A 75 -13.33 6.18 -10.35
N GLY A 76 -14.32 6.71 -11.08
CA GLY A 76 -15.21 7.76 -10.60
C GLY A 76 -15.98 7.36 -9.34
N PHE A 77 -16.41 6.09 -9.26
CA PHE A 77 -17.04 5.55 -8.06
C PHE A 77 -16.11 5.57 -6.83
N LEU A 78 -14.87 5.06 -6.94
CA LEU A 78 -13.91 5.10 -5.82
C LEU A 78 -13.62 6.54 -5.37
N ASN A 79 -13.41 7.44 -6.34
CA ASN A 79 -13.18 8.85 -6.07
C ASN A 79 -14.33 9.50 -5.29
N LYS A 80 -15.57 9.21 -5.68
CA LYS A 80 -16.78 9.74 -5.03
C LYS A 80 -16.93 9.23 -3.60
N HIS A 81 -16.62 7.96 -3.35
CA HIS A 81 -16.99 7.29 -2.10
C HIS A 81 -15.87 7.18 -1.07
N TYR A 82 -14.61 7.04 -1.48
CA TYR A 82 -13.53 6.62 -0.56
C TYR A 82 -12.33 7.56 -0.53
N VAL A 83 -11.96 8.15 -1.67
CA VAL A 83 -10.70 8.91 -1.81
C VAL A 83 -10.63 10.12 -0.87
N ARG A 84 -11.75 10.84 -0.63
CA ARG A 84 -11.76 11.99 0.28
C ARG A 84 -11.39 11.60 1.72
N SER A 85 -11.97 10.51 2.22
CA SER A 85 -11.70 10.02 3.57
C SER A 85 -10.27 9.52 3.71
N PHE A 86 -9.78 8.81 2.69
CA PHE A 86 -8.38 8.39 2.63
C PHE A 86 -7.39 9.56 2.61
N SER A 87 -7.69 10.62 1.84
CA SER A 87 -6.85 11.81 1.80
C SER A 87 -6.78 12.52 3.16
N LYS A 88 -7.90 12.66 3.87
CA LYS A 88 -7.90 13.18 5.25
C LYS A 88 -7.00 12.35 6.17
N TRP A 89 -7.08 11.02 6.07
CA TRP A 89 -6.24 10.11 6.85
C TRP A 89 -4.76 10.26 6.51
N ALA A 90 -4.42 10.35 5.22
CA ALA A 90 -3.05 10.61 4.78
C ALA A 90 -2.50 11.93 5.32
N ASN A 91 -3.29 12.99 5.45
CA ASN A 91 -2.81 14.25 6.05
C ASN A 91 -2.36 14.05 7.51
N ILE A 92 -3.07 13.23 8.30
CA ILE A 92 -2.66 12.90 9.67
C ILE A 92 -1.28 12.22 9.69
N GLY A 93 -1.07 11.24 8.80
CA GLY A 93 0.23 10.55 8.72
C GLY A 93 1.38 11.48 8.37
N MET A 94 1.16 12.43 7.44
CA MET A 94 2.19 13.41 7.07
C MET A 94 2.51 14.35 8.22
N ASP A 95 1.49 14.81 8.94
CA ASP A 95 1.67 15.64 10.14
C ASP A 95 2.46 14.90 11.22
N LEU A 96 2.15 13.63 11.46
CA LEU A 96 2.87 12.80 12.42
C LEU A 96 4.35 12.61 12.02
N ASN A 97 4.60 12.30 10.75
CA ASN A 97 5.96 12.10 10.23
C ASN A 97 6.83 13.37 10.21
N SER A 98 6.22 14.56 10.18
CA SER A 98 6.94 15.84 10.12
C SER A 98 7.26 16.42 11.50
N LYS A 99 6.46 16.11 12.52
CA LYS A 99 6.55 16.76 13.84
C LYS A 99 7.39 15.97 14.85
N PHE A 100 7.56 14.66 14.66
CA PHE A 100 8.15 13.82 15.68
C PHE A 100 8.97 12.67 15.08
N ASP A 101 10.00 12.26 15.82
CA ASP A 101 10.71 11.02 15.55
C ASP A 101 10.42 10.01 16.66
N PHE A 102 9.63 9.00 16.33
CA PHE A 102 9.19 7.97 17.27
C PHE A 102 9.26 6.60 16.61
N LYS A 103 9.47 5.55 17.40
CA LYS A 103 9.27 4.15 16.94
C LYS A 103 7.80 3.75 16.95
N TYR A 104 7.03 4.36 17.85
CA TYR A 104 5.60 4.14 18.01
C TYR A 104 4.95 5.43 18.53
N VAL A 105 3.79 5.76 17.99
CA VAL A 105 2.96 6.88 18.46
C VAL A 105 1.55 6.40 18.73
N GLN A 106 0.95 6.87 19.82
CA GLN A 106 -0.47 6.69 20.11
C GLN A 106 -1.13 8.07 20.16
N PHE A 107 -2.29 8.19 19.51
CA PHE A 107 -3.03 9.44 19.44
C PHE A 107 -4.51 9.19 19.18
N THR A 108 -5.33 10.20 19.46
CA THR A 108 -6.74 10.22 19.09
C THR A 108 -6.90 10.82 17.69
N ALA A 109 -7.35 10.00 16.75
CA ALA A 109 -7.70 10.45 15.40
C ALA A 109 -9.10 11.07 15.41
N MET A 110 -9.19 12.39 15.25
CA MET A 110 -10.48 13.10 15.25
C MET A 110 -11.06 13.26 13.84
N ASN A 111 -12.38 13.21 13.73
CA ASN A 111 -13.15 13.51 12.52
C ASN A 111 -12.76 12.68 11.28
N GLN A 112 -12.48 11.39 11.48
CA GLN A 112 -12.07 10.46 10.42
C GLN A 112 -13.18 9.47 10.05
N ASN A 113 -13.12 8.90 8.85
CA ASN A 113 -14.01 7.81 8.47
C ASN A 113 -13.18 6.53 8.20
N PRO A 114 -12.86 5.75 9.24
CA PRO A 114 -11.99 4.58 9.13
C PRO A 114 -12.56 3.52 8.18
N PHE A 115 -13.89 3.37 8.13
CA PHE A 115 -14.55 2.43 7.24
C PHE A 115 -14.29 2.74 5.75
N ARG A 116 -14.42 4.00 5.35
CA ARG A 116 -14.13 4.45 3.97
C ARG A 116 -12.64 4.41 3.66
N VAL A 117 -11.78 4.67 4.66
CA VAL A 117 -10.32 4.54 4.51
C VAL A 117 -9.94 3.08 4.23
N LEU A 118 -10.47 2.12 5.00
CA LEU A 118 -10.24 0.70 4.78
C LEU A 118 -10.68 0.25 3.37
N LYS A 119 -11.84 0.70 2.89
CA LYS A 119 -12.30 0.42 1.52
C LYS A 119 -11.35 1.00 0.46
N GLN A 120 -10.83 2.21 0.65
CA GLN A 120 -9.83 2.75 -0.26
C GLN A 120 -8.56 1.89 -0.27
N ILE A 121 -8.07 1.45 0.89
CA ILE A 121 -6.87 0.60 1.00
C ILE A 121 -7.06 -0.71 0.23
N ILE A 122 -8.20 -1.39 0.41
CA ILE A 122 -8.50 -2.62 -0.33
C ILE A 122 -8.61 -2.35 -1.84
N SER A 123 -9.19 -1.21 -2.25
CA SER A 123 -9.25 -0.86 -3.66
C SER A 123 -7.87 -0.63 -4.30
N MET A 124 -6.89 -0.12 -3.53
CA MET A 124 -5.51 0.02 -3.97
C MET A 124 -4.85 -1.35 -4.18
N PHE A 125 -5.05 -2.29 -3.25
CA PHE A 125 -4.55 -3.66 -3.42
C PHE A 125 -5.18 -4.35 -4.64
N ILE A 126 -6.49 -4.19 -4.87
CA ILE A 126 -7.14 -4.71 -6.08
C ILE A 126 -6.53 -4.10 -7.35
N ALA A 127 -6.28 -2.80 -7.36
CA ALA A 127 -5.76 -2.10 -8.52
C ALA A 127 -4.27 -2.38 -8.80
N MET A 128 -3.48 -2.74 -7.78
CA MET A 128 -2.08 -3.18 -7.92
C MET A 128 -1.92 -4.61 -8.45
N ASN A 129 -2.93 -5.44 -8.26
CA ASN A 129 -2.86 -6.86 -8.62
C ASN A 129 -3.39 -7.13 -10.04
N GLU A 130 -3.08 -8.32 -10.54
CA GLU A 130 -3.55 -8.84 -11.82
C GLU A 130 -5.05 -9.22 -11.78
N PRO A 131 -5.76 -9.37 -12.93
CA PRO A 131 -7.21 -9.47 -12.90
C PRO A 131 -7.71 -10.74 -12.20
N TRP A 132 -6.94 -11.83 -12.30
CA TRP A 132 -7.19 -13.10 -11.60
C TRP A 132 -7.32 -12.93 -10.07
N PHE A 133 -6.67 -11.92 -9.48
CA PHE A 133 -6.73 -11.68 -8.04
C PHE A 133 -8.16 -11.48 -7.54
N THR A 134 -8.98 -10.77 -8.32
CA THR A 134 -10.40 -10.58 -7.96
C THR A 134 -11.31 -11.73 -8.38
N GLU A 135 -10.80 -12.67 -9.18
CA GLU A 135 -11.49 -13.94 -9.47
C GLU A 135 -11.35 -14.87 -8.26
N GLU A 136 -10.15 -14.97 -7.70
CA GLU A 136 -9.84 -15.75 -6.50
C GLU A 136 -10.43 -15.12 -5.21
N TYR A 137 -10.29 -13.80 -5.06
CA TYR A 137 -10.67 -13.05 -3.85
C TYR A 137 -11.89 -12.14 -4.11
N ASN A 138 -12.98 -12.71 -4.62
CA ASN A 138 -14.17 -11.94 -5.04
C ASN A 138 -14.88 -11.21 -3.88
N ASP A 139 -14.75 -11.68 -2.65
CA ASP A 139 -15.25 -11.03 -1.44
C ASP A 139 -14.58 -9.67 -1.17
N LEU A 140 -13.30 -9.47 -1.54
CA LEU A 140 -12.69 -8.13 -1.52
C LEU A 140 -13.38 -7.19 -2.51
N LEU A 141 -13.78 -7.73 -3.66
CA LEU A 141 -14.45 -6.98 -4.70
C LEU A 141 -15.88 -6.56 -4.29
N ASP A 142 -16.63 -7.48 -3.69
CA ASP A 142 -17.97 -7.20 -3.18
C ASP A 142 -17.91 -6.16 -2.06
N PHE A 143 -16.91 -6.28 -1.18
CA PHE A 143 -16.66 -5.31 -0.12
C PHE A 143 -16.43 -3.89 -0.65
N ILE A 144 -15.64 -3.71 -1.72
CA ILE A 144 -15.41 -2.35 -2.26
C ILE A 144 -16.52 -1.86 -3.19
N LYS A 145 -17.33 -2.72 -3.80
CA LYS A 145 -18.40 -2.31 -4.72
C LYS A 145 -19.63 -1.79 -4.00
N ASN A 146 -19.92 -2.31 -2.81
CA ASN A 146 -21.01 -1.85 -1.99
C ASN A 146 -20.47 -0.91 -0.89
N PRO A 147 -20.75 0.41 -0.98
CA PRO A 147 -20.36 1.37 0.04
C PRO A 147 -20.77 0.96 1.46
N GLU A 148 -21.91 0.32 1.64
CA GLU A 148 -22.47 0.04 2.97
C GLU A 148 -22.17 -1.38 3.47
N LEU A 149 -21.60 -2.25 2.64
CA LEU A 149 -21.29 -3.62 3.04
C LEU A 149 -20.14 -3.64 4.05
N LYS A 150 -20.43 -4.10 5.27
CA LYS A 150 -19.44 -4.26 6.35
C LYS A 150 -18.82 -5.66 6.41
N THR A 151 -19.52 -6.65 5.88
CA THR A 151 -19.08 -8.03 5.89
C THR A 151 -17.83 -8.20 5.03
N LEU A 152 -16.74 -8.61 5.66
CA LEU A 152 -15.50 -9.02 5.03
C LEU A 152 -14.99 -10.24 5.80
N SER A 153 -14.57 -11.28 5.09
CA SER A 153 -14.07 -12.52 5.69
C SER A 153 -12.87 -12.23 6.61
N ASP A 154 -12.82 -12.89 7.78
CA ASP A 154 -11.72 -12.75 8.74
C ASP A 154 -10.40 -13.39 8.26
N LYS A 155 -10.42 -14.06 7.10
CA LYS A 155 -9.20 -14.51 6.40
C LYS A 155 -8.37 -13.34 5.87
N TYR A 156 -8.94 -12.14 5.81
CA TYR A 156 -8.24 -10.91 5.43
C TYR A 156 -7.90 -10.09 6.65
N LYS A 157 -6.61 -9.88 6.85
CA LYS A 157 -6.10 -8.93 7.84
C LYS A 157 -5.42 -7.78 7.12
N VAL A 158 -5.84 -6.56 7.43
CA VAL A 158 -5.23 -5.34 6.92
C VAL A 158 -4.43 -4.71 8.04
N TYR A 159 -3.16 -4.44 7.78
CA TYR A 159 -2.25 -3.79 8.71
C TYR A 159 -1.79 -2.44 8.18
N GLN A 160 -1.44 -1.56 9.09
CA GLN A 160 -0.92 -0.23 8.81
C GLN A 160 0.32 0.08 9.66
N TYR A 161 1.24 0.85 9.09
CA TYR A 161 2.35 1.49 9.79
C TYR A 161 2.66 2.88 9.19
N LEU A 162 3.39 3.70 9.93
CA LEU A 162 3.94 4.97 9.46
C LEU A 162 5.26 4.74 8.71
N ASN A 163 5.43 5.45 7.61
CA ASN A 163 6.63 5.41 6.80
C ASN A 163 6.92 6.79 6.18
N ASN A 164 8.14 7.26 6.34
CA ASN A 164 8.70 8.39 5.59
C ASN A 164 10.17 8.15 5.21
N GLU A 165 10.62 6.89 5.26
CA GLU A 165 12.02 6.50 5.15
C GLU A 165 12.17 5.20 4.35
N GLY A 166 13.20 5.15 3.52
CA GLY A 166 13.49 4.00 2.67
C GLY A 166 12.85 4.11 1.28
N GLN A 167 12.58 2.95 0.69
CA GLN A 167 12.07 2.80 -0.67
C GLN A 167 10.54 2.64 -0.65
N ILE A 168 9.90 3.14 -1.71
CA ILE A 168 8.50 2.83 -1.98
C ILE A 168 8.39 1.34 -2.31
N ARG A 169 7.39 0.67 -1.74
CA ARG A 169 7.07 -0.72 -2.08
C ARG A 169 5.72 -0.80 -2.76
N ASN A 170 5.68 -1.56 -3.85
CA ASN A 170 4.47 -1.91 -4.55
C ASN A 170 4.54 -3.41 -4.85
N LEU A 171 4.36 -4.20 -3.80
CA LEU A 171 4.48 -5.64 -3.84
C LEU A 171 3.06 -6.21 -3.97
N SER A 172 2.74 -6.70 -5.16
CA SER A 172 1.50 -7.43 -5.43
C SER A 172 1.48 -8.76 -4.65
N TRP A 173 0.49 -9.61 -4.95
CA TRP A 173 0.36 -10.95 -4.36
C TRP A 173 1.71 -11.67 -4.28
N THR A 174 2.15 -11.93 -3.05
CA THR A 174 3.43 -12.55 -2.74
C THR A 174 3.23 -13.61 -1.66
N ALA A 175 3.70 -14.83 -1.93
CA ALA A 175 3.73 -15.89 -0.93
C ALA A 175 4.98 -15.74 -0.05
N THR A 176 4.81 -15.86 1.26
CA THR A 176 5.89 -15.81 2.25
C THR A 176 5.89 -17.09 3.08
N ASN A 177 7.08 -17.48 3.56
CA ASN A 177 7.22 -18.71 4.34
C ASN A 177 6.60 -18.64 5.73
N THR A 178 6.53 -17.43 6.31
CA THR A 178 6.13 -17.22 7.71
C THR A 178 4.77 -16.53 7.86
N HIS A 179 4.40 -15.71 6.89
CA HIS A 179 3.20 -14.88 6.97
C HIS A 179 2.13 -15.27 5.93
N GLY A 180 2.31 -16.36 5.19
CA GLY A 180 1.37 -16.78 4.16
C GLY A 180 1.37 -15.78 3.00
N ILE A 181 0.19 -15.48 2.45
CA ILE A 181 0.05 -14.58 1.30
C ILE A 181 -0.05 -13.13 1.79
N VAL A 182 0.75 -12.24 1.20
CA VAL A 182 0.70 -10.81 1.48
C VAL A 182 0.71 -9.97 0.20
N CYS A 183 0.07 -8.81 0.26
CA CYS A 183 0.33 -7.68 -0.62
C CYS A 183 0.82 -6.51 0.24
N GLU A 184 1.80 -5.75 -0.21
CA GLU A 184 2.33 -4.60 0.54
C GLU A 184 2.43 -3.36 -0.35
N LEU A 185 1.88 -2.26 0.15
CA LEU A 185 1.98 -0.94 -0.46
C LEU A 185 2.61 0.01 0.57
N THR A 186 3.84 0.45 0.31
CA THR A 186 4.53 1.45 1.12
C THR A 186 4.71 2.72 0.33
N PHE A 187 4.06 3.79 0.77
CA PHE A 187 4.17 5.11 0.15
C PHE A 187 3.89 6.18 1.22
N PRO A 188 4.82 7.13 1.46
CA PRO A 188 4.66 8.11 2.53
C PRO A 188 3.29 8.82 2.50
N PRO A 189 2.60 8.92 3.64
CA PRO A 189 3.13 8.74 5.00
C PRO A 189 2.98 7.35 5.61
N PHE A 190 2.45 6.37 4.88
CA PHE A 190 2.07 5.08 5.46
C PHE A 190 2.60 3.90 4.64
N GLY A 191 2.65 2.75 5.28
CA GLY A 191 2.59 1.48 4.58
C GLY A 191 1.37 0.69 5.01
N TYR A 192 0.88 -0.13 4.08
CA TYR A 192 -0.26 -1.00 4.26
C TYR A 192 0.11 -2.42 3.84
N VAL A 193 -0.39 -3.39 4.59
CA VAL A 193 -0.26 -4.81 4.26
C VAL A 193 -1.65 -5.43 4.23
N LEU A 194 -1.97 -6.14 3.16
CA LEU A 194 -3.09 -7.08 3.11
C LEU A 194 -2.51 -8.49 3.28
N ASN A 195 -2.87 -9.15 4.37
CA ASN A 195 -2.52 -10.53 4.64
C ASN A 195 -3.73 -11.43 4.41
N ILE A 196 -3.54 -12.53 3.68
CA ILE A 196 -4.59 -13.42 3.21
C ILE A 196 -4.30 -14.84 3.71
N ASN A 197 -5.31 -15.48 4.28
CA ASN A 197 -5.28 -16.88 4.71
C ASN A 197 -4.16 -17.19 5.73
N ASN A 198 -3.86 -16.25 6.63
CA ASN A 198 -2.98 -16.51 7.76
C ASN A 198 -3.58 -15.99 9.07
N SER A 199 -3.59 -16.86 10.08
CA SER A 199 -4.02 -16.51 11.43
C SER A 199 -2.91 -15.88 12.25
N THR A 200 -1.63 -16.11 11.90
CA THR A 200 -0.47 -15.53 12.58
C THR A 200 -0.52 -14.01 12.48
N GLU A 201 -0.51 -13.35 13.63
CA GLU A 201 -0.44 -11.91 13.70
C GLU A 201 0.93 -11.42 13.23
N ILE A 202 0.94 -10.38 12.39
CA ILE A 202 2.17 -9.69 12.04
C ILE A 202 2.52 -8.75 13.18
N SER A 203 3.46 -9.18 14.02
CA SER A 203 3.90 -8.42 15.19
C SER A 203 4.32 -7.01 14.81
N HIS A 204 3.96 -6.06 15.68
CA HIS A 204 4.34 -4.65 15.57
C HIS A 204 3.79 -3.90 14.36
N LEU A 205 2.79 -4.41 13.64
CA LEU A 205 1.98 -3.57 12.76
C LEU A 205 0.60 -3.36 13.39
N THR A 206 -0.03 -2.23 13.09
CA THR A 206 -1.37 -1.95 13.62
C THR A 206 -2.40 -2.60 12.72
N GLU A 207 -3.10 -3.60 13.25
CA GLU A 207 -4.21 -4.26 12.56
C GLU A 207 -5.43 -3.33 12.52
N ILE A 208 -5.99 -3.10 11.33
CA ILE A 208 -7.07 -2.14 11.06
C ILE A 208 -8.26 -2.78 10.34
N SER A 209 -8.33 -4.11 10.22
CA SER A 209 -9.47 -4.80 9.58
C SER A 209 -10.76 -4.58 10.37
N GLY A 210 -10.65 -4.41 11.69
CA GLY A 210 -11.75 -4.01 12.58
C GLY A 210 -12.42 -2.69 12.18
N TRP A 211 -11.79 -1.85 11.34
CA TRP A 211 -12.39 -0.63 10.82
C TRP A 211 -13.66 -0.88 9.98
N LYS A 212 -13.89 -2.11 9.51
CA LYS A 212 -15.14 -2.54 8.88
C LYS A 212 -16.37 -2.38 9.79
N ASN A 213 -16.18 -2.35 11.11
CA ASN A 213 -17.25 -2.32 12.10
C ASN A 213 -17.76 -0.90 12.44
N TYR A 214 -17.05 0.16 12.05
CA TYR A 214 -17.53 1.53 12.28
C TYR A 214 -18.86 1.78 11.57
N THR A 215 -19.68 2.67 12.11
CA THR A 215 -20.92 3.12 11.45
C THR A 215 -20.57 4.04 10.28
N ASP A 216 -21.46 4.19 9.30
CA ASP A 216 -21.23 5.13 8.20
C ASP A 216 -21.46 6.60 8.60
N GLU A 217 -21.47 6.91 9.89
CA GLU A 217 -21.30 8.28 10.33
C GLU A 217 -20.01 8.83 9.71
N ARG A 218 -20.12 9.99 9.08
CA ARG A 218 -19.04 10.51 8.23
C ARG A 218 -17.78 10.86 9.01
N ASN A 219 -17.87 11.02 10.33
CA ASN A 219 -16.78 11.46 11.18
C ASN A 219 -16.84 10.72 12.53
N HIS A 220 -15.78 10.00 12.84
CA HIS A 220 -15.53 9.30 14.08
C HIS A 220 -14.29 9.87 14.76
N SER A 221 -14.25 9.75 16.08
CA SER A 221 -13.05 9.94 16.89
C SER A 221 -12.68 8.62 17.54
N PHE A 222 -11.42 8.20 17.39
CA PHE A 222 -10.96 6.93 17.94
C PHE A 222 -9.46 6.99 18.27
N ASP A 223 -9.05 6.18 19.24
CA ASP A 223 -7.64 6.03 19.59
C ASP A 223 -6.97 4.99 18.70
N ILE A 224 -5.73 5.28 18.32
CA ILE A 224 -4.92 4.36 17.52
C ILE A 224 -3.44 4.53 17.84
N GLY A 225 -2.75 3.39 17.91
CA GLY A 225 -1.31 3.29 17.93
C GLY A 225 -0.76 3.01 16.54
N LEU A 226 0.34 3.63 16.14
CA LEU A 226 1.04 3.35 14.89
C LEU A 226 2.54 3.20 15.13
N TYR A 227 3.09 2.08 14.68
CA TYR A 227 4.53 1.89 14.59
C TYR A 227 5.10 2.60 13.36
N LYS A 228 6.35 3.07 13.46
CA LYS A 228 7.08 3.70 12.35
C LYS A 228 8.17 2.76 11.88
N TYR A 229 8.19 2.46 10.57
CA TYR A 229 9.15 1.53 9.99
C TYR A 229 9.77 2.04 8.70
N PRO A 230 11.08 1.83 8.51
CA PRO A 230 11.73 2.04 7.23
C PRO A 230 11.49 0.85 6.29
N THR A 231 11.64 1.09 5.00
CA THR A 231 11.51 0.05 3.97
C THR A 231 12.71 0.05 3.04
N TYR A 232 13.86 -0.40 3.52
CA TYR A 232 15.11 -0.32 2.76
C TYR A 232 15.29 -1.39 1.68
N LEU A 233 14.60 -2.51 1.83
CA LEU A 233 14.67 -3.66 0.93
C LEU A 233 13.36 -3.86 0.16
N PRO A 234 13.34 -4.37 -1.08
CA PRO A 234 12.11 -4.75 -1.77
C PRO A 234 11.63 -6.15 -1.32
N ILE A 235 11.68 -6.43 -0.02
CA ILE A 235 11.26 -7.69 0.59
C ILE A 235 10.03 -7.41 1.44
N PRO A 236 8.92 -8.15 1.26
CA PRO A 236 7.71 -7.90 2.02
C PRO A 236 7.96 -8.10 3.51
N LEU A 237 7.39 -7.23 4.34
CA LEU A 237 7.48 -7.27 5.81
C LEU A 237 8.91 -7.15 6.38
N ASP A 238 9.88 -6.75 5.57
CA ASP A 238 11.22 -6.43 6.07
C ASP A 238 11.26 -4.98 6.53
N TYR A 239 11.43 -4.74 7.82
CA TYR A 239 11.50 -3.39 8.39
C TYR A 239 12.81 -3.10 9.09
N ARG A 240 13.87 -3.83 8.73
CA ARG A 240 15.19 -3.64 9.31
C ARG A 240 15.74 -2.27 8.95
N THR A 241 16.41 -1.64 9.90
CA THR A 241 17.18 -0.42 9.72
C THR A 241 18.40 -0.67 8.82
N LYS A 242 18.99 0.39 8.23
CA LYS A 242 20.24 0.25 7.46
C LYS A 242 21.33 -0.44 8.26
N THR A 243 21.51 -0.05 9.52
CA THR A 243 22.54 -0.61 10.40
C THR A 243 22.34 -2.10 10.65
N GLU A 244 21.10 -2.56 10.85
CA GLU A 244 20.81 -4.00 11.03
C GLU A 244 21.08 -4.80 9.76
N ILE A 245 20.82 -4.21 8.59
CA ILE A 245 21.07 -4.82 7.29
C ILE A 245 22.59 -4.91 7.02
N GLU A 246 23.31 -3.80 7.19
CA GLU A 246 24.76 -3.70 7.00
C GLU A 246 25.52 -4.67 7.92
N LYS A 247 25.14 -4.71 9.21
CA LYS A 247 25.73 -5.65 10.16
C LYS A 247 25.61 -7.11 9.70
N LYS A 248 24.43 -7.52 9.24
CA LYS A 248 24.22 -8.88 8.71
C LYS A 248 25.00 -9.14 7.42
N TYR A 249 25.14 -8.14 6.56
CA TYR A 249 25.94 -8.25 5.34
C TYR A 249 27.42 -8.49 5.66
N ASP A 250 27.97 -7.74 6.62
CA ASP A 250 29.35 -7.90 7.07
C ASP A 250 29.60 -9.25 7.75
N GLU A 251 28.67 -9.72 8.58
CA GLU A 251 28.74 -11.04 9.23
C GLU A 251 28.79 -12.17 8.19
N ASN A 252 27.93 -12.12 7.17
CA ASN A 252 27.90 -13.13 6.11
C ASN A 252 29.18 -13.12 5.26
N ASN A 253 29.72 -11.94 4.94
CA ASN A 253 30.97 -11.83 4.17
C ASN A 253 32.20 -12.29 4.97
N LYS A 254 32.20 -12.12 6.29
CA LYS A 254 33.26 -12.66 7.17
C LYS A 254 33.18 -14.18 7.29
N ALA A 255 31.97 -14.76 7.31
CA ALA A 255 31.78 -16.22 7.36
C ALA A 255 32.08 -16.93 6.02
N SER A 256 32.16 -16.18 4.92
CA SER A 256 32.43 -16.68 3.57
C SER A 256 33.92 -16.61 3.18
N ARG A 257 34.79 -16.17 4.09
CA ARG A 257 36.25 -16.10 3.96
C ARG A 257 36.90 -17.12 4.88
#